data_AF-A0A1U7WLM7-F1
#
_entry.id   AF-A0A1U7WLM7-F1
#
_cell.length_a   1.000
_cell.length_b   1.000
_cell.length_c   1.000
_cell.angle_alpha   90.00
_cell.angle_beta   90.00
_cell.angle_gamma   90.00
#
_symmetry.space_group_name_H-M   'P 1'
#
loop_
_entity.id
_entity.type
_entity.pdbx_description
1 polymer ?
#
loop_
_entity_poly.entity_id
_entity_poly.type
_entity_poly.pdbx_seq_one_letter_code
_entity_poly.pdbx_strand_id
1 'polypeptide(L)'
;GERKERVGILVDKDLCELVVEVRRVNGRLITIKVVVEGFTLNTINAYATEAGLDKEFKRRFKEDLDKMVHGIPHTEKIFIGGDFNGHIGVMSMGYDDVHGGFGFGDRNRGETSLLDFARAFDLVIANSSFPKKREYFVTFRSSVAKTQIDYLLCRKSDRGFCIQGHPE
;
A
#
# COMPACT_ATOMS: atom_id res chain seq x y z
N GLY A 1 -17.92 4.54 -23.04
CA GLY A 1 -17.38 3.22 -22.68
C GLY A 1 -17.06 3.22 -21.21
N GLU A 2 -17.61 2.29 -20.44
CA GLU A 2 -17.34 2.18 -19.00
C GLU A 2 -15.85 1.92 -18.77
N ARG A 3 -15.18 2.79 -17.99
CA ARG A 3 -13.84 2.50 -17.47
C ARG A 3 -13.99 1.33 -16.50
N LYS A 4 -13.61 0.12 -16.94
CA LYS A 4 -13.44 -1.01 -16.03
C LYS A 4 -12.20 -0.72 -15.18
N GLU A 5 -12.40 -0.51 -13.89
CA GLU A 5 -11.33 -0.43 -12.90
C GLU A 5 -10.53 -1.74 -12.93
N ARG A 6 -9.20 -1.63 -13.00
CA ARG A 6 -8.31 -2.79 -13.13
C ARG A 6 -7.05 -2.56 -12.32
N VAL A 7 -6.65 -3.57 -11.60
CA VAL A 7 -5.30 -3.71 -11.03
C VAL A 7 -4.44 -4.60 -11.90
N GLY A 8 -3.13 -4.42 -11.81
CA GLY A 8 -2.13 -5.21 -12.52
C GLY A 8 -0.76 -5.07 -11.85
N ILE A 9 0.13 -6.03 -12.11
CA ILE A 9 1.52 -6.01 -11.66
C ILE A 9 2.37 -6.28 -12.90
N LEU A 10 3.32 -5.38 -13.15
CA LEU A 10 4.34 -5.57 -14.17
C LEU A 10 5.60 -6.09 -13.48
N VAL A 11 6.14 -7.18 -14.00
CA VAL A 11 7.31 -7.86 -13.44
C VAL A 11 8.42 -7.82 -14.48
N ASP A 12 9.65 -7.57 -14.03
CA ASP A 12 10.83 -7.67 -14.88
C ASP A 12 10.92 -9.08 -15.49
N LYS A 13 11.46 -9.19 -16.70
CA LYS A 13 11.49 -10.46 -17.44
C LYS A 13 12.25 -11.54 -16.68
N ASP A 14 13.35 -11.19 -16.03
CA ASP A 14 14.19 -12.14 -15.32
C ASP A 14 13.53 -12.59 -14.00
N LEU A 15 12.74 -11.71 -13.38
CA LEU A 15 11.93 -12.04 -12.20
C LEU A 15 10.67 -12.83 -12.54
N CYS A 16 10.18 -12.80 -13.78
CA CYS A 16 8.98 -13.55 -14.18
C CYS A 16 9.14 -15.05 -13.98
N GLU A 17 10.36 -15.58 -14.18
CA GLU A 17 10.66 -17.01 -13.99
C GLU A 17 10.57 -17.43 -12.51
N LEU A 18 10.67 -16.47 -11.59
CA LEU A 18 10.62 -16.68 -10.14
C LEU A 18 9.20 -16.50 -9.56
N VAL A 19 8.22 -16.12 -10.40
CA VAL A 19 6.82 -15.98 -9.97
C VAL A 19 6.19 -17.36 -9.82
N VAL A 20 5.86 -17.75 -8.59
CA VAL A 20 5.27 -19.06 -8.28
C VAL A 20 3.76 -19.02 -8.12
N GLU A 21 3.18 -17.83 -7.89
CA GLU A 21 1.74 -17.65 -7.76
C GLU A 21 1.31 -16.30 -8.31
N VAL A 22 0.20 -16.28 -9.04
CA VAL A 22 -0.54 -15.06 -9.40
C VAL A 22 -1.98 -15.26 -9.00
N ARG A 23 -2.49 -14.41 -8.10
CA ARG A 23 -3.87 -14.49 -7.62
C ARG A 23 -4.57 -13.16 -7.75
N ARG A 24 -5.60 -13.13 -8.60
CA ARG A 24 -6.54 -12.01 -8.69
C ARG A 24 -7.72 -12.30 -7.77
N VAL A 25 -7.85 -11.54 -6.70
CA VAL A 25 -8.93 -11.73 -5.71
C VAL A 25 -10.23 -11.11 -6.20
N ASN A 26 -10.15 -9.89 -6.74
CA ASN A 26 -11.30 -9.20 -7.33
C ASN A 26 -10.84 -8.16 -8.37
N GLY A 27 -11.70 -7.20 -8.73
CA GLY A 27 -11.36 -6.12 -9.67
C GLY A 27 -10.26 -5.17 -9.19
N ARG A 28 -9.97 -5.19 -7.89
CA ARG A 28 -9.24 -4.18 -7.12
C ARG A 28 -8.09 -4.72 -6.28
N LEU A 29 -7.93 -6.04 -6.22
CA LEU A 29 -6.88 -6.72 -5.49
C LEU A 29 -6.26 -7.81 -6.35
N ILE A 30 -4.95 -7.72 -6.53
CA ILE A 30 -4.13 -8.75 -7.16
C ILE A 30 -2.86 -8.92 -6.34
N THR A 31 -2.37 -10.16 -6.25
CA THR A 31 -1.09 -10.47 -5.64
C THR A 31 -0.28 -11.38 -6.54
N ILE A 32 1.03 -11.22 -6.48
CA ILE A 32 1.98 -12.22 -6.96
C ILE A 32 2.83 -12.71 -5.79
N LYS A 33 3.27 -13.95 -5.87
CA LYS A 33 4.30 -14.52 -5.00
C LYS A 33 5.54 -14.81 -5.85
N VAL A 34 6.67 -14.28 -5.42
CA VAL A 34 7.97 -14.45 -6.06
C VAL A 34 8.89 -15.14 -5.06
N VAL A 35 9.56 -16.20 -5.48
CA VAL A 35 10.54 -16.90 -4.66
C VAL A 35 11.92 -16.59 -5.19
N VAL A 36 12.68 -15.80 -4.44
CA VAL A 36 14.08 -15.46 -4.74
C VAL A 36 14.96 -16.27 -3.81
N GLU A 37 16.19 -16.58 -4.22
CA GLU A 37 17.11 -17.33 -3.37
C GLU A 37 17.22 -16.71 -1.97
N GLY A 38 16.78 -17.47 -0.96
CA GLY A 38 16.81 -17.06 0.45
C GLY A 38 15.55 -16.39 1.01
N PHE A 39 14.57 -15.99 0.20
CA PHE A 39 13.29 -15.46 0.71
C PHE A 39 12.12 -15.54 -0.27
N THR A 40 10.91 -15.59 0.29
CA THR A 40 9.66 -15.44 -0.47
C THR A 40 9.13 -14.03 -0.32
N LEU A 41 8.72 -13.43 -1.44
CA LEU A 41 8.11 -12.11 -1.50
C LEU A 41 6.68 -12.15 -2.02
N ASN A 42 5.77 -11.51 -1.28
CA ASN A 42 4.39 -11.30 -1.69
C ASN A 42 4.20 -9.83 -2.07
N THR A 43 3.82 -9.57 -3.32
CA THR A 43 3.52 -8.21 -3.79
C THR A 43 2.03 -8.09 -4.08
N ILE A 44 1.34 -7.26 -3.30
CA ILE A 44 -0.08 -6.97 -3.44
C ILE A 44 -0.22 -5.60 -4.11
N ASN A 45 -1.03 -5.53 -5.16
CA ASN A 45 -1.53 -4.25 -5.68
C ASN A 45 -2.99 -4.08 -5.27
N ALA A 46 -3.29 -2.97 -4.60
CA ALA A 46 -4.58 -2.64 -4.03
C ALA A 46 -5.14 -1.32 -4.59
N TYR A 47 -6.41 -1.34 -4.99
CA TYR A 47 -7.16 -0.16 -5.44
C TYR A 47 -8.41 0.03 -4.58
N ALA A 48 -8.29 0.82 -3.52
CA ALA A 48 -9.38 1.08 -2.60
C ALA A 48 -10.48 1.94 -3.22
N THR A 49 -11.60 1.98 -2.54
CA THR A 49 -12.84 2.56 -3.04
C THR A 49 -12.98 4.01 -2.63
N GLU A 50 -13.40 4.88 -3.55
CA GLU A 50 -13.67 6.29 -3.27
C GLU A 50 -14.61 6.48 -2.06
N ALA A 51 -14.45 7.61 -1.38
CA ALA A 51 -15.22 7.96 -0.19
C ALA A 51 -16.76 7.99 -0.43
N GLY A 52 -17.22 8.12 -1.67
CA GLY A 52 -18.65 8.13 -2.04
C GLY A 52 -19.31 6.76 -2.29
N LEU A 53 -18.54 5.67 -2.30
CA LEU A 53 -19.07 4.34 -2.63
C LEU A 53 -19.80 3.67 -1.45
N ASP A 54 -20.63 2.68 -1.78
CA ASP A 54 -21.42 1.84 -0.87
C ASP A 54 -20.59 1.29 0.30
N LYS A 55 -21.14 1.41 1.53
CA LYS A 55 -20.47 0.97 2.76
C LYS A 55 -20.13 -0.52 2.72
N GLU A 56 -21.02 -1.32 2.14
CA GLU A 56 -20.84 -2.77 2.04
C GLU A 56 -19.72 -3.13 1.04
N PHE A 57 -19.55 -2.34 -0.02
CA PHE A 57 -18.42 -2.50 -0.93
C PHE A 57 -17.07 -2.17 -0.26
N LYS A 58 -17.01 -1.10 0.55
CA LYS A 58 -15.83 -0.76 1.36
C LYS A 58 -15.48 -1.85 2.37
N ARG A 59 -16.49 -2.37 3.06
CA ARG A 59 -16.34 -3.45 4.04
C ARG A 59 -15.72 -4.69 3.38
N ARG A 60 -16.27 -5.12 2.23
CA ARG A 60 -15.76 -6.28 1.48
C ARG A 60 -14.32 -6.09 1.00
N PHE A 61 -13.98 -4.91 0.47
CA PHE A 61 -12.59 -4.62 0.09
C PHE A 61 -11.63 -4.75 1.27
N LYS A 62 -12.00 -4.17 2.43
CA LYS A 62 -11.21 -4.28 3.66
C LYS A 62 -11.05 -5.74 4.10
N GLU A 63 -12.14 -6.51 4.13
CA GLU A 63 -12.11 -7.92 4.53
C GLU A 63 -11.26 -8.79 3.61
N ASP A 64 -11.34 -8.57 2.30
CA ASP A 64 -10.51 -9.28 1.33
C ASP A 64 -9.02 -8.95 1.54
N LEU A 65 -8.69 -7.67 1.73
CA LEU A 65 -7.32 -7.24 2.00
C LEU A 65 -6.79 -7.79 3.34
N ASP A 66 -7.58 -7.71 4.41
CA ASP A 66 -7.23 -8.24 5.73
C ASP A 66 -6.94 -9.75 5.64
N LYS A 67 -7.80 -10.51 4.95
CA LYS A 67 -7.58 -11.96 4.72
C LYS A 67 -6.31 -12.24 3.92
N MET A 68 -6.01 -11.43 2.90
CA MET A 68 -4.79 -11.58 2.11
C MET A 68 -3.54 -11.39 2.96
N VAL A 69 -3.48 -10.32 3.75
CA VAL A 69 -2.31 -10.02 4.59
C VAL A 69 -2.16 -11.04 5.71
N HIS A 70 -3.27 -11.43 6.35
CA HIS A 70 -3.26 -12.45 7.41
C HIS A 70 -2.82 -13.83 6.91
N GLY A 71 -3.12 -14.17 5.65
CA GLY A 71 -2.73 -15.44 5.03
C GLY A 71 -1.24 -15.53 4.66
N ILE A 72 -0.48 -14.43 4.76
CA ILE A 72 0.95 -14.42 4.42
C ILE A 72 1.78 -14.65 5.69
N PRO A 73 2.60 -15.72 5.76
CA PRO A 73 3.44 -15.98 6.92
C PRO A 73 4.35 -14.81 7.28
N HIS A 74 4.59 -14.60 8.58
CA HIS A 74 5.48 -13.53 9.04
C HIS A 74 6.94 -13.72 8.61
N THR A 75 7.35 -14.95 8.27
CA THR A 75 8.66 -15.27 7.69
C THR A 75 8.80 -14.84 6.24
N GLU A 76 7.68 -14.62 5.53
CA GLU A 76 7.68 -14.11 4.16
C GLU A 76 7.60 -12.58 4.15
N LYS A 77 8.26 -11.98 3.16
CA LYS A 77 8.22 -10.54 2.93
C LYS A 77 6.88 -10.16 2.29
N ILE A 78 6.40 -8.96 2.60
CA ILE A 78 5.20 -8.38 1.98
C ILE A 78 5.47 -6.95 1.54
N PHE A 79 5.06 -6.65 0.31
CA PHE A 79 4.92 -5.30 -0.23
C PHE A 79 3.48 -5.09 -0.66
N ILE A 80 2.87 -4.01 -0.20
CA ILE A 80 1.52 -3.63 -0.62
C ILE A 80 1.62 -2.24 -1.24
N GLY A 81 1.34 -2.16 -2.54
CA GLY A 81 1.32 -0.92 -3.28
C GLY A 81 -0.06 -0.60 -3.81
N GLY A 82 -0.32 0.67 -4.08
CA GLY A 82 -1.47 1.12 -4.86
C GLY A 82 -2.19 2.31 -4.25
N ASP A 83 -3.35 2.61 -4.82
CA ASP A 83 -4.19 3.74 -4.43
C ASP A 83 -5.15 3.29 -3.33
N PHE A 84 -4.94 3.80 -2.12
CA PHE A 84 -5.77 3.50 -0.96
C PHE A 84 -6.91 4.50 -0.75
N ASN A 85 -7.02 5.55 -1.56
CA ASN A 85 -8.00 6.63 -1.39
C ASN A 85 -8.07 7.17 0.07
N GLY A 86 -6.95 7.03 0.79
CA GLY A 86 -6.82 7.30 2.22
C GLY A 86 -5.82 8.42 2.44
N HIS A 87 -6.07 9.29 3.42
CA HIS A 87 -5.16 10.37 3.76
C HIS A 87 -4.53 10.15 5.12
N ILE A 88 -3.20 10.06 5.17
CA ILE A 88 -2.44 9.81 6.41
C ILE A 88 -2.10 11.10 7.18
N GLY A 89 -2.16 12.24 6.49
CA GLY A 89 -1.84 13.56 7.02
C GLY A 89 -0.35 13.92 6.94
N VAL A 90 -0.01 15.17 7.23
CA VAL A 90 1.39 15.63 7.27
C VAL A 90 2.16 15.04 8.45
N MET A 91 1.53 14.99 9.63
CA MET A 91 2.14 14.56 10.88
C MET A 91 1.66 13.17 11.27
N SER A 92 2.49 12.42 11.99
CA SER A 92 2.17 11.10 12.53
C SER A 92 1.08 11.14 13.60
N MET A 93 1.02 12.17 14.45
CA MET A 93 0.02 12.37 15.52
C MET A 93 -0.33 11.05 16.25
N GLY A 94 0.67 10.42 16.87
CA GLY A 94 0.51 9.15 17.59
C GLY A 94 0.62 7.90 16.73
N TYR A 95 1.01 8.01 15.46
CA TYR A 95 1.32 6.91 14.54
C TYR A 95 2.81 6.78 14.19
N ASP A 96 3.70 7.16 15.10
CA ASP A 96 5.16 7.19 14.88
C ASP A 96 5.77 5.82 14.55
N ASP A 97 5.09 4.73 14.89
CA ASP A 97 5.53 3.36 14.62
C ASP A 97 5.25 2.89 13.17
N VAL A 98 4.33 3.56 12.45
CA VAL A 98 3.91 3.18 11.09
C VAL A 98 3.98 4.31 10.07
N HIS A 99 3.96 5.56 10.54
CA HIS A 99 4.09 6.78 9.75
C HIS A 99 5.52 7.32 9.84
N GLY A 100 6.20 7.43 8.72
CA GLY A 100 7.62 7.84 8.63
C GLY A 100 7.91 9.32 8.87
N GLY A 101 6.98 10.06 9.47
CA GLY A 101 7.10 11.50 9.73
C GLY A 101 6.79 12.45 8.56
N PHE A 102 6.61 11.97 7.32
CA PHE A 102 6.31 12.83 6.17
C PHE A 102 5.05 12.41 5.41
N GLY A 103 4.16 13.37 5.14
CA GLY A 103 2.97 13.15 4.32
C GLY A 103 2.39 14.44 3.78
N PHE A 104 1.19 14.38 3.20
CA PHE A 104 0.53 15.51 2.57
C PHE A 104 -0.93 15.66 2.99
N GLY A 105 -1.34 16.91 3.19
CA GLY A 105 -2.72 17.28 3.46
C GLY A 105 -3.18 16.89 4.86
N ASP A 106 -4.48 16.96 5.07
CA ASP A 106 -5.11 16.57 6.32
C ASP A 106 -5.41 15.08 6.34
N ARG A 107 -5.37 14.49 7.53
CA ARG A 107 -5.73 13.10 7.74
C ARG A 107 -7.25 12.91 7.62
N ASN A 108 -7.67 11.77 7.08
CA ASN A 108 -9.09 11.36 7.11
C ASN A 108 -9.62 11.26 8.54
N ARG A 109 -10.81 11.80 8.80
CA ARG A 109 -11.56 11.60 10.05
C ARG A 109 -12.52 10.40 9.87
N GLY A 110 -12.37 9.30 10.61
CA GLY A 110 -13.23 8.12 10.48
C GLY A 110 -12.72 6.84 11.15
N GLU A 111 -13.53 5.77 11.10
CA GLU A 111 -13.45 4.57 11.94
C GLU A 111 -12.38 3.52 11.56
N THR A 112 -11.79 3.57 10.36
CA THR A 112 -10.58 2.78 10.09
C THR A 112 -9.75 3.46 8.99
N SER A 113 -8.64 4.06 9.38
CA SER A 113 -7.69 4.67 8.46
C SER A 113 -6.67 3.65 7.92
N LEU A 114 -5.96 4.02 6.86
CA LEU A 114 -4.81 3.26 6.38
C LEU A 114 -3.74 3.06 7.47
N LEU A 115 -3.63 4.02 8.40
CA LEU A 115 -2.70 3.94 9.53
C LEU A 115 -3.11 2.87 10.54
N ASP A 116 -4.41 2.72 10.80
CA ASP A 116 -4.93 1.67 11.68
C ASP A 116 -4.69 0.29 11.08
N PHE A 117 -4.93 0.14 9.78
CA PHE A 117 -4.61 -1.07 9.04
C PHE A 117 -3.10 -1.39 9.11
N ALA A 118 -2.25 -0.40 8.82
CA ALA A 118 -0.80 -0.59 8.87
C ALA A 118 -0.34 -1.04 10.27
N ARG A 119 -0.86 -0.41 11.32
CA ARG A 119 -0.53 -0.78 12.71
C ARG A 119 -1.02 -2.19 13.07
N ALA A 120 -2.24 -2.55 12.68
CA ALA A 120 -2.81 -3.86 13.00
C ALA A 120 -2.02 -5.03 12.41
N PHE A 121 -1.33 -4.82 11.28
CA PHE A 121 -0.54 -5.84 10.59
C PHE A 121 0.98 -5.64 10.70
N ASP A 122 1.44 -4.78 11.62
CA ASP A 122 2.86 -4.42 11.78
C ASP A 122 3.55 -4.01 10.47
N LEU A 123 2.84 -3.21 9.69
CA LEU A 123 3.32 -2.60 8.46
C LEU A 123 3.73 -1.15 8.71
N VAL A 124 4.66 -0.65 7.92
CA VAL A 124 5.01 0.77 7.83
C VAL A 124 4.61 1.32 6.47
N ILE A 125 4.22 2.59 6.43
CA ILE A 125 3.99 3.31 5.17
C ILE A 125 5.35 3.82 4.68
N ALA A 126 6.04 3.00 3.90
CA ALA A 126 7.43 3.24 3.51
C ALA A 126 7.64 4.58 2.81
N ASN A 127 6.75 4.95 1.88
CA ASN A 127 6.87 6.20 1.12
C ASN A 127 6.59 7.47 1.96
N SER A 128 6.19 7.33 3.23
CA SER A 128 6.07 8.42 4.22
C SER A 128 7.35 8.66 5.03
N SER A 129 8.40 7.88 4.82
CA SER A 129 9.68 8.02 5.54
C SER A 129 10.73 8.87 4.83
N PHE A 130 10.44 9.30 3.61
CA PHE A 130 11.40 10.05 2.80
C PHE A 130 11.10 11.54 2.85
N PRO A 131 12.09 12.40 3.20
CA PRO A 131 11.94 13.84 3.05
C PRO A 131 11.85 14.17 1.55
N LYS A 132 10.82 14.91 1.15
CA LYS A 132 10.60 15.35 -0.24
C LYS A 132 10.05 16.77 -0.24
N LYS A 133 10.13 17.44 -1.39
CA LYS A 133 9.33 18.65 -1.62
C LYS A 133 7.86 18.31 -1.58
N ARG A 134 7.04 19.26 -1.09
CA ARG A 134 5.60 19.07 -0.91
C ARG A 134 4.89 18.62 -2.19
N GLU A 135 5.33 19.08 -3.37
CA GLU A 135 4.71 18.68 -4.63
C GLU A 135 4.91 17.21 -4.98
N TYR A 136 5.96 16.57 -4.48
CA TYR A 136 6.29 15.16 -4.78
C TYR A 136 5.55 14.17 -3.88
N PHE A 137 4.81 14.64 -2.88
CA PHE A 137 3.86 13.79 -2.16
C PHE A 137 2.51 13.67 -2.87
N VAL A 138 2.22 14.56 -3.82
CA VAL A 138 0.95 14.55 -4.54
C VAL A 138 0.98 13.42 -5.56
N THR A 139 0.13 12.42 -5.37
CA THR A 139 0.01 11.27 -6.28
C THR A 139 -1.22 11.38 -7.18
N PHE A 140 -2.21 12.20 -6.78
CA PHE A 140 -3.35 12.56 -7.61
C PHE A 140 -3.55 14.08 -7.67
N ARG A 141 -3.84 14.58 -8.87
CA ARG A 141 -4.09 16.00 -9.13
C ARG A 141 -5.28 16.17 -10.07
N SER A 142 -6.23 17.00 -9.65
CA SER A 142 -7.32 17.49 -10.49
C SER A 142 -7.24 19.02 -10.61
N SER A 143 -8.19 19.62 -11.31
CA SER A 143 -8.33 21.09 -11.39
C SER A 143 -8.61 21.74 -10.03
N VAL A 144 -9.15 20.98 -9.07
CA VAL A 144 -9.65 21.49 -7.78
C VAL A 144 -8.91 20.92 -6.57
N ALA A 145 -8.18 19.81 -6.73
CA ALA A 145 -7.56 19.12 -5.60
C ALA A 145 -6.17 18.55 -5.94
N LYS A 146 -5.34 18.46 -4.91
CA LYS A 146 -4.08 17.73 -4.88
C LYS A 146 -4.13 16.80 -3.68
N THR A 147 -3.88 15.51 -3.87
CA THR A 147 -3.98 14.51 -2.80
C THR A 147 -2.83 13.52 -2.87
N GLN A 148 -2.52 12.93 -1.71
CA GLN A 148 -1.66 11.75 -1.60
C GLN A 148 -2.57 10.57 -1.29
N ILE A 149 -2.67 9.63 -2.21
CA ILE A 149 -3.54 8.45 -2.10
C ILE A 149 -2.83 7.15 -2.46
N ASP A 150 -1.69 7.24 -3.15
CA ASP A 150 -0.85 6.09 -3.49
C ASP A 150 0.21 5.87 -2.41
N TYR A 151 0.23 4.65 -1.87
CA TYR A 151 1.12 4.27 -0.78
C TYR A 151 1.84 2.97 -1.07
N LEU A 152 3.01 2.84 -0.45
CA LEU A 152 3.77 1.61 -0.41
C LEU A 152 3.91 1.19 1.06
N LEU A 153 3.47 -0.01 1.39
CA LEU A 153 3.55 -0.59 2.72
C LEU A 153 4.46 -1.82 2.69
N CYS A 154 5.18 -2.04 3.78
CA CYS A 154 6.00 -3.24 4.01
C CYS A 154 6.01 -3.59 5.50
N ARG A 155 6.49 -4.78 5.88
CA ARG A 155 6.63 -5.11 7.31
C ARG A 155 7.61 -4.16 8.00
N LYS A 156 7.36 -3.85 9.27
CA LYS A 156 8.30 -3.12 10.14
C LYS A 156 9.70 -3.75 10.13
N SER A 157 9.77 -5.08 10.15
CA SER A 157 11.04 -5.84 10.08
C SER A 157 11.79 -5.69 8.76
N ASP A 158 11.07 -5.42 7.66
CA ASP A 158 11.62 -5.28 6.32
C ASP A 158 11.85 -3.81 5.92
N ARG A 159 11.64 -2.87 6.86
CA ARG A 159 11.81 -1.42 6.64
C ARG A 159 13.18 -1.09 6.02
N GLY A 160 14.25 -1.77 6.43
CA GLY A 160 15.60 -1.57 5.89
C GLY A 160 15.67 -1.70 4.37
N PHE A 161 15.00 -2.71 3.80
CA PHE A 161 14.94 -2.93 2.34
C PHE A 161 14.27 -1.79 1.58
N CYS A 162 13.42 -1.02 2.26
CA CYS A 162 12.53 -0.06 1.61
C CYS A 162 13.00 1.38 1.81
N ILE A 163 13.80 1.65 2.85
CA ILE A 163 14.06 3.00 3.37
C ILE A 163 15.56 3.31 3.41
N GLN A 164 16.43 2.31 3.27
CA GLN A 164 17.85 2.56 3.02
C GLN A 164 18.05 2.84 1.53
N GLY A 165 18.13 4.13 1.19
CA GLY A 165 18.90 4.51 0.01
C GLY A 165 20.35 4.12 0.25
N HIS A 166 21.03 3.60 -0.77
CA HIS A 166 22.49 3.51 -0.72
C HIS A 166 23.04 4.87 -0.28
N PRO A 167 23.91 4.93 0.75
CA PRO A 167 24.69 6.14 0.95
C PRO A 167 25.54 6.30 -0.31
N GLU A 168 25.36 7.42 -1.02
CA GLU A 168 26.36 7.91 -1.97
C GLU A 168 27.66 8.25 -1.25
#